data_AF-C4KE70-F1
#
_entry.id   AF-C4KE70-F1
#
_cell.length_a   1.000
_cell.length_b   1.000
_cell.length_c   1.000
_cell.angle_alpha   90.00
_cell.angle_beta   90.00
_cell.angle_gamma   90.00
#
_symmetry.space_group_name_H-M   'P 1'
#
loop_
_entity.id
_entity.type
_entity.pdbx_description
1 polymer ?
#
loop_
_entity_poly.entity_id
_entity_poly.type
_entity_poly.pdbx_seq_one_letter_code
_entity_poly.pdbx_strand_id
1 'polypeptide(L)'
;MMLMRILKIVWILFILLNVYDVIISALCWLKGNITFEENYFIWYYYYYEGHISLILALLMVISIKLLFFTGVYWYTRLFDLFKAGKYKWLSLLPFIAISIIIDVNNTFILLFNYAPPFI
;
A
#
# COMPACT_ATOMS: atom_id res chain seq x y z
N MET A 1 -8.00 28.01 4.16
CA MET A 1 -6.56 27.78 3.91
C MET A 1 -6.01 26.54 4.65
N MET A 2 -6.24 26.42 5.96
CA MET A 2 -5.78 25.27 6.77
C MET A 2 -6.30 23.91 6.30
N LEU A 3 -7.59 23.83 5.91
CA LEU A 3 -8.23 22.58 5.48
C LEU A 3 -7.64 21.99 4.18
N MET A 4 -7.31 22.83 3.20
CA MET A 4 -6.61 22.40 1.98
C MET A 4 -5.17 21.94 2.27
N ARG A 5 -4.53 22.52 3.29
CA ARG A 5 -3.20 22.09 3.75
C ARG A 5 -3.27 20.70 4.37
N ILE A 6 -4.25 20.45 5.24
CA ILE A 6 -4.46 19.14 5.88
C ILE A 6 -4.72 18.06 4.81
N LEU A 7 -5.63 18.32 3.87
CA LEU A 7 -5.93 17.36 2.79
C LEU A 7 -4.67 16.99 1.99
N LYS A 8 -3.82 17.96 1.66
CA LYS A 8 -2.54 17.70 0.97
C LYS A 8 -1.60 16.84 1.80
N ILE A 9 -1.45 17.14 3.10
CA ILE A 9 -0.58 16.37 4.01
C ILE A 9 -1.06 14.92 4.10
N VAL A 10 -2.37 14.72 4.27
CA VAL A 10 -2.97 13.39 4.40
C VAL A 10 -2.81 12.59 3.10
N TRP A 11 -2.95 13.23 1.93
CA TRP A 11 -2.63 12.59 0.64
C TRP A 11 -1.16 12.21 0.51
N ILE A 12 -0.23 13.11 0.88
CA ILE A 12 1.20 12.84 0.83
C ILE A 12 1.54 11.66 1.74
N LEU A 13 1.02 11.64 2.97
CA LEU A 13 1.21 10.54 3.91
C LEU A 13 0.69 9.21 3.32
N PHE A 14 -0.52 9.22 2.77
CA PHE A 14 -1.10 8.05 2.13
C PHE A 14 -0.25 7.52 0.97
N ILE A 15 0.29 8.40 0.13
CA ILE A 15 1.19 8.03 -0.96
C ILE A 15 2.49 7.43 -0.40
N LEU A 16 3.12 8.08 0.58
CA LEU A 16 4.37 7.63 1.17
C LEU A 16 4.26 6.24 1.82
N LEU A 17 3.17 5.98 2.55
CA LEU A 17 2.90 4.65 3.14
C LEU A 17 2.81 3.57 2.04
N ASN A 18 2.05 3.85 0.97
CA ASN A 18 1.93 2.88 -0.11
C ASN A 18 3.22 2.69 -0.91
N VAL A 19 4.05 3.73 -1.04
CA VAL A 19 5.40 3.60 -1.63
C VAL A 19 6.30 2.75 -0.73
N TYR A 20 6.24 2.96 0.58
CA TYR A 20 6.97 2.16 1.56
C TYR A 20 6.58 0.68 1.47
N ASP A 21 5.29 0.38 1.40
CA ASP A 21 4.77 -0.99 1.24
C ASP A 21 5.37 -1.70 0.00
N VAL A 22 5.44 -1.02 -1.14
CA VAL A 22 6.07 -1.58 -2.36
C VAL A 22 7.55 -1.88 -2.13
N ILE A 23 8.27 -0.98 -1.44
CA ILE A 23 9.70 -1.17 -1.16
C ILE A 23 9.91 -2.38 -0.23
N ILE A 24 9.14 -2.50 0.85
CA ILE A 24 9.25 -3.62 1.79
C ILE A 24 8.89 -4.94 1.09
N SER A 25 7.82 -4.96 0.29
CA SER A 25 7.44 -6.12 -0.50
C SER A 25 8.57 -6.57 -1.43
N ALA A 26 9.19 -5.61 -2.14
CA ALA A 26 10.35 -5.88 -3.01
C ALA A 26 11.52 -6.53 -2.24
N LEU A 27 11.83 -6.02 -1.05
CA LEU A 27 12.90 -6.54 -0.20
C LEU A 27 12.59 -7.96 0.31
N CYS A 28 11.34 -8.23 0.70
CA CYS A 28 10.89 -9.57 1.09
C CYS A 28 11.06 -10.58 -0.05
N TRP A 29 10.66 -10.23 -1.27
CA TRP A 29 10.78 -11.15 -2.42
C TRP A 29 12.21 -11.38 -2.87
N LEU A 30 13.07 -10.35 -2.81
CA LEU A 30 14.51 -10.51 -3.08
C LEU A 30 15.14 -11.55 -2.14
N LYS A 31 14.64 -11.68 -0.91
CA LYS A 31 15.11 -12.66 0.07
C LYS A 31 14.42 -14.03 -0.02
N GLY A 32 13.65 -14.28 -1.08
CA GLY A 32 13.02 -15.57 -1.35
C GLY A 32 11.69 -15.82 -0.64
N ASN A 33 11.09 -14.80 0.00
CA ASN A 33 9.81 -14.95 0.70
C ASN A 33 8.61 -14.71 -0.23
N ILE A 34 8.47 -15.54 -1.26
CA ILE A 34 7.35 -15.44 -2.23
C ILE A 34 6.02 -15.89 -1.56
N THR A 35 6.11 -16.60 -0.44
CA THR A 35 4.96 -17.11 0.33
C THR A 35 4.26 -16.05 1.20
N PHE A 36 4.75 -14.81 1.22
CA PHE A 36 4.24 -13.74 2.08
C PHE A 36 3.40 -12.67 1.35
N GLU A 37 2.89 -12.97 0.15
CA GLU A 37 1.96 -12.05 -0.51
C GLU A 37 0.53 -12.14 0.04
N GLU A 38 0.17 -11.17 0.88
CA GLU A 38 -1.23 -10.89 1.23
C GLU A 38 -2.03 -10.31 0.03
N ASN A 39 -1.37 -9.93 -1.06
CA ASN A 39 -2.03 -9.41 -2.25
C ASN A 39 -2.66 -10.54 -3.08
N TYR A 40 -3.98 -10.67 -2.97
CA TYR A 40 -4.79 -11.70 -3.64
C TYR A 40 -4.48 -11.86 -5.14
N PHE A 41 -4.29 -10.76 -5.88
CA PHE A 41 -4.00 -10.83 -7.32
C PHE A 41 -2.68 -11.52 -7.64
N ILE A 42 -1.66 -11.33 -6.81
CA ILE A 42 -0.33 -11.91 -7.03
C ILE A 42 -0.30 -13.35 -6.57
N TRP A 43 -0.91 -13.63 -5.41
CA TRP A 43 -1.15 -15.00 -4.96
C TRP A 43 -1.93 -15.81 -5.99
N TYR A 44 -3.00 -15.25 -6.56
CA TYR A 44 -3.80 -15.90 -7.59
C TYR A 44 -2.95 -16.20 -8.83
N TYR A 45 -2.16 -15.25 -9.32
CA TYR A 45 -1.27 -15.51 -10.46
C TYR A 45 -0.23 -16.58 -10.14
N TYR A 46 0.39 -16.53 -8.95
CA TYR A 46 1.37 -17.53 -8.50
C TYR A 46 0.77 -18.93 -8.45
N TYR A 47 -0.48 -19.06 -7.99
CA TYR A 47 -1.16 -20.34 -7.88
C TYR A 47 -1.30 -21.06 -9.23
N TYR A 48 -1.54 -20.33 -10.32
CA TYR A 48 -1.69 -20.92 -11.66
C TYR A 48 -0.37 -21.11 -12.40
N GLU A 49 0.55 -20.15 -12.29
CA GLU A 49 1.81 -20.15 -13.06
C GLU A 49 2.96 -20.86 -12.32
N GLY A 50 2.81 -21.08 -11.01
CA GLY A 50 3.80 -21.73 -10.14
C GLY A 50 5.07 -20.93 -9.87
N HIS A 51 5.28 -19.81 -10.59
CA HIS A 51 6.42 -18.94 -10.43
C HIS A 51 6.09 -17.51 -10.88
N ILE A 52 6.73 -16.52 -10.26
CA ILE A 52 6.62 -15.12 -10.65
C ILE A 52 8.01 -14.51 -10.61
N SER A 53 8.43 -13.88 -11.71
CA SER A 53 9.68 -13.11 -11.70
C SER A 53 9.53 -11.84 -10.86
N LEU A 54 10.59 -11.43 -10.15
CA LEU A 54 10.57 -10.23 -9.31
C LEU A 54 10.07 -8.98 -10.06
N ILE A 55 10.50 -8.80 -11.31
CA ILE A 55 10.09 -7.68 -12.15
C ILE A 55 8.57 -7.71 -12.38
N LEU A 56 8.02 -8.89 -12.67
CA LEU A 56 6.58 -9.06 -12.88
C LEU A 56 5.79 -8.81 -11.59
N ALA A 57 6.26 -9.34 -10.44
CA ALA A 57 5.63 -9.10 -9.14
C ALA A 57 5.58 -7.60 -8.80
N LEU A 58 6.68 -6.87 -9.04
CA LEU A 58 6.73 -5.42 -8.84
C LEU A 58 5.78 -4.66 -9.77
N LEU A 59 5.73 -5.03 -11.05
CA LEU A 59 4.77 -4.44 -11.99
C LEU A 59 3.33 -4.69 -11.56
N MET A 60 3.02 -5.88 -11.06
CA MET A 60 1.70 -6.22 -10.55
C MET A 60 1.35 -5.37 -9.31
N VAL A 61 2.22 -5.30 -8.31
CA VAL A 61 1.97 -4.45 -7.12
C VAL A 61 1.80 -2.99 -7.50
N ILE A 62 2.70 -2.44 -8.32
CA ILE A 62 2.59 -1.04 -8.75
C ILE A 62 1.26 -0.81 -9.46
N SER A 63 0.84 -1.73 -10.35
CA SER A 63 -0.44 -1.64 -11.05
C SER A 63 -1.64 -1.67 -10.08
N ILE A 64 -1.61 -2.56 -9.09
CA ILE A 64 -2.64 -2.66 -8.05
C ILE A 64 -2.69 -1.37 -7.22
N LYS A 65 -1.53 -0.83 -6.82
CA LYS A 65 -1.45 0.43 -6.06
C LYS A 65 -1.96 1.61 -6.88
N LEU A 66 -1.65 1.70 -8.17
CA LEU A 66 -2.18 2.74 -9.06
C LEU A 66 -3.71 2.65 -9.19
N LEU A 67 -4.25 1.44 -9.33
CA LEU A 67 -5.70 1.22 -9.34
C LEU A 67 -6.33 1.64 -8.02
N PHE A 68 -5.70 1.30 -6.89
CA PHE A 68 -6.14 1.72 -5.56
C PHE A 68 -6.11 3.24 -5.39
N PHE A 69 -5.03 3.92 -5.79
CA PHE A 69 -4.97 5.39 -5.78
C PHE A 69 -6.06 6.02 -6.63
N THR A 70 -6.34 5.46 -7.81
CA THR A 70 -7.42 5.93 -8.69
C THR A 70 -8.78 5.76 -8.02
N GLY A 71 -9.02 4.61 -7.39
CA GLY A 71 -10.25 4.35 -6.63
C GLY A 71 -10.42 5.32 -5.46
N VAL A 72 -9.38 5.53 -4.64
CA VAL A 72 -9.40 6.47 -3.51
C VAL A 72 -9.59 7.91 -4.00
N TYR A 73 -8.99 8.29 -5.13
CA TYR A 73 -9.20 9.60 -5.74
C TYR A 73 -10.68 9.82 -6.08
N TRP A 74 -11.30 8.89 -6.80
CA TRP A 74 -12.71 8.98 -7.14
C TRP A 74 -13.63 8.93 -5.92
N TYR A 75 -13.29 8.12 -4.92
CA TYR A 75 -13.98 8.11 -3.64
C TYR A 75 -13.93 9.50 -2.96
N THR A 76 -12.76 10.16 -2.93
CA THR A 76 -12.68 11.52 -2.36
C THR A 76 -13.44 12.57 -3.19
N ARG A 77 -13.63 12.35 -4.50
CA ARG A 77 -14.48 13.20 -5.36
C ARG A 77 -15.95 13.09 -5.01
N LEU A 78 -16.42 11.96 -4.48
CA LEU A 78 -17.83 11.83 -4.03
C LEU A 78 -18.18 12.88 -2.96
N PHE A 79 -17.22 13.25 -2.11
CA PHE A 79 -17.44 14.28 -1.08
C PHE A 79 -17.67 15.68 -1.67
N ASP A 80 -17.16 15.98 -2.87
CA ASP A 80 -17.53 17.21 -3.57
C ASP A 80 -18.99 17.16 -4.02
N LEU A 81 -19.42 16.02 -4.57
CA LEU A 81 -20.77 15.83 -5.08
C LEU A 81 -21.81 15.93 -3.95
N PHE A 82 -21.51 15.39 -2.78
CA PHE A 82 -22.38 15.47 -1.60
C PHE A 82 -22.30 16.79 -0.83
N LYS A 83 -21.60 17.81 -1.36
CA LYS A 83 -21.36 19.10 -0.68
C LYS A 83 -20.67 18.95 0.69
N ALA A 84 -20.00 17.83 0.92
CA ALA A 84 -19.25 17.50 2.14
C ALA A 84 -17.72 17.73 1.95
N GLY A 85 -17.33 18.58 0.99
CA GLY A 85 -15.93 18.81 0.62
C GLY A 85 -15.02 19.24 1.78
N LYS A 86 -15.58 19.86 2.82
CA LYS A 86 -14.87 20.21 4.07
C LYS A 86 -14.33 18.99 4.81
N TYR A 87 -14.90 17.81 4.61
CA TYR A 87 -14.57 16.59 5.34
C TYR A 87 -13.78 15.57 4.51
N LYS A 88 -13.34 15.93 3.30
CA LYS A 88 -12.54 15.06 2.43
C LYS A 88 -11.30 14.46 3.08
N TRP A 89 -10.66 15.19 3.97
CA TRP A 89 -9.47 14.69 4.62
C TRP A 89 -9.79 13.52 5.58
N LEU A 90 -10.98 13.51 6.20
CA LEU A 90 -11.45 12.40 7.03
C LEU A 90 -11.66 11.14 6.21
N SER A 91 -12.05 11.28 4.94
CA SER A 91 -12.30 10.14 4.06
C SER A 91 -11.03 9.35 3.78
N LEU A 92 -9.84 9.95 3.93
CA LEU A 92 -8.54 9.30 3.71
C LEU A 92 -8.02 8.55 4.94
N LEU A 93 -8.48 8.92 6.15
CA LEU A 93 -8.03 8.29 7.40
C LEU A 93 -8.18 6.77 7.44
N PRO A 94 -9.32 6.15 7.04
CA PRO A 94 -9.43 4.70 7.07
C PRO A 94 -8.38 4.01 6.16
N PHE A 95 -8.08 4.59 5.00
CA PHE A 95 -7.07 4.03 4.10
C PHE A 95 -5.66 4.15 4.68
N ILE A 96 -5.34 5.27 5.32
CA ILE A 96 -4.06 5.47 6.01
C ILE A 96 -3.91 4.50 7.18
N ALA A 97 -4.96 4.33 7.99
CA ALA A 97 -4.93 3.41 9.13
C ALA A 97 -4.66 1.97 8.66
N ILE A 98 -5.34 1.52 7.60
CA ILE A 98 -5.11 0.20 7.00
C ILE A 98 -3.69 0.09 6.45
N SER A 99 -3.20 1.09 5.70
CA SER A 99 -1.82 1.08 5.20
C SER A 99 -0.80 0.98 6.32
N ILE A 100 -0.96 1.72 7.43
CA ILE A 100 -0.05 1.62 8.58
C ILE A 100 -0.07 0.22 9.19
N ILE A 101 -1.24 -0.40 9.35
CA ILE A 101 -1.35 -1.76 9.91
C ILE A 101 -0.61 -2.77 9.03
N ILE A 102 -0.82 -2.70 7.72
CA ILE A 102 -0.14 -3.57 6.74
C ILE A 102 1.37 -3.33 6.77
N ASP A 103 1.80 -2.07 6.73
CA ASP A 103 3.23 -1.70 6.75
C ASP A 103 3.92 -2.21 8.02
N VAL A 104 3.28 -2.07 9.18
CA VAL A 104 3.81 -2.58 10.46
C VAL A 104 3.93 -4.10 10.43
N ASN A 105 2.91 -4.81 9.93
CA ASN A 105 2.95 -6.27 9.80
C ASN A 105 4.09 -6.72 8.87
N ASN A 106 4.16 -6.15 7.66
CA ASN A 106 5.17 -6.47 6.65
C ASN A 106 6.59 -6.18 7.17
N THR A 107 6.76 -5.05 7.87
CA THR A 107 8.04 -4.68 8.48
C THR A 107 8.42 -5.65 9.61
N PHE A 108 7.46 -6.02 10.47
CA PHE A 108 7.70 -6.99 11.54
C PHE A 108 8.14 -8.34 10.98
N ILE A 109 7.46 -8.83 9.94
CA ILE A 109 7.80 -10.07 9.22
C ILE A 109 9.21 -9.99 8.62
N LEU A 110 9.54 -8.88 7.96
CA LEU A 110 10.86 -8.67 7.37
C LEU A 110 11.96 -8.70 8.44
N LEU A 111 11.75 -8.02 9.56
CA LEU A 111 12.71 -8.01 10.67
C LEU A 111 12.82 -9.38 11.34
N PHE A 112 11.71 -10.05 11.62
CA PHE A 112 11.72 -11.36 12.28
C PHE A 112 12.43 -12.44 11.45
N ASN A 113 12.21 -12.46 10.14
CA ASN A 113 12.80 -13.48 9.27
C ASN A 113 14.22 -13.13 8.77
N TYR A 114 14.56 -11.83 8.70
CA TYR A 114 15.75 -11.40 7.96
C TYR A 114 16.58 -10.28 8.58
N ALA A 115 16.22 -9.73 9.74
CA ALA A 115 17.16 -8.92 10.50
C ALA A 115 18.13 -9.87 11.21
N PRO A 116 19.45 -9.56 11.25
CA PRO A 116 20.35 -10.30 12.12
C PRO A 116 19.80 -10.23 13.56
N PRO A 117 19.84 -11.32 14.34
CA PRO A 117 19.60 -11.20 15.76
C PRO A 117 20.60 -10.17 16.26
N PHE A 118 20.12 -9.12 16.91
CA PHE A 118 20.97 -8.06 17.44
C PHE A 118 22.14 -8.70 18.22
N ILE A 119 23.35 -8.64 17.64
CA ILE A 119 24.65 -8.89 18.25
C ILE A 119 25.42 -7.58 18.09
#